data_AF-A0A4R4M6M2-F1
#
_entry.id   AF-A0A4R4M6M2-F1
#
_cell.length_a   1.000
_cell.length_b   1.000
_cell.length_c   1.000
_cell.angle_alpha   90.00
_cell.angle_beta   90.00
_cell.angle_gamma   90.00
#
_symmetry.space_group_name_H-M   'P 1'
#
loop_
_entity.id
_entity.type
_entity.pdbx_description
1 polymer ?
#
loop_
_entity_poly.entity_id
_entity_poly.type
_entity_poly.pdbx_seq_one_letter_code
_entity_poly.pdbx_strand_id
1 'polypeptide(L)'
;MCETCRKKTRSKASHEARVTATYGLLAGEYDQLFKAQGGVCAGCLQPRTQRLSVDHDHKSQLVRGLLCRRCNGHVLPYSKDSPETLRRLADYLENPPALRILGKRYYQGEDKSKRKRKKRNVVR
;
A
#
# COMPACT_ATOMS: atom_id res chain seq x y z
N MET A 1 2.08 -9.65 34.40
CA MET A 1 1.99 -9.15 33.00
C MET A 1 0.87 -8.12 32.92
N CYS A 2 1.12 -6.93 32.37
CA CYS A 2 0.16 -5.82 32.38
C CYS A 2 -1.04 -6.05 31.42
N GLU A 3 -2.18 -5.37 31.63
CA GLU A 3 -3.38 -5.57 30.78
C GLU A 3 -3.12 -5.21 29.30
N THR A 4 -2.38 -4.13 29.04
CA THR A 4 -1.98 -3.72 27.69
C THR A 4 -1.03 -4.72 27.04
N CYS A 5 -0.15 -5.33 27.84
CA CYS A 5 0.73 -6.42 27.43
C CYS A 5 -0.09 -7.63 26.99
N ARG A 6 -1.09 -8.04 27.79
CA ARG A 6 -2.00 -9.17 27.49
C ARG A 6 -2.83 -8.91 26.21
N LYS A 7 -3.35 -7.69 26.03
CA LYS A 7 -4.09 -7.28 24.82
C LYS A 7 -3.22 -7.38 23.56
N LYS A 8 -1.96 -6.91 23.62
CA LYS A 8 -1.00 -7.00 22.50
C LYS A 8 -0.69 -8.46 22.15
N THR A 9 -0.41 -9.32 23.14
CA THR A 9 -0.12 -10.74 22.90
C THR A 9 -1.32 -11.45 22.25
N ARG A 10 -2.54 -11.23 22.76
CA ARG A 10 -3.76 -11.79 22.17
C ARG A 10 -3.97 -11.32 20.72
N SER A 11 -3.73 -10.04 20.44
CA SER A 11 -3.83 -9.48 19.07
C SER A 11 -2.79 -10.08 18.12
N LYS A 12 -1.59 -10.42 18.63
CA LYS A 12 -0.57 -11.10 17.83
C LYS A 12 -0.99 -12.54 17.51
N ALA A 13 -1.36 -13.31 18.52
CA ALA A 13 -1.78 -14.71 18.34
C ALA A 13 -3.00 -14.82 17.41
N SER A 14 -4.02 -13.95 17.56
CA SER A 14 -5.18 -13.96 16.68
C SER A 14 -4.87 -13.52 15.25
N HIS A 15 -3.84 -12.70 15.06
CA HIS A 15 -3.37 -12.34 13.73
C HIS A 15 -2.62 -13.49 13.07
N GLU A 16 -1.71 -14.12 13.79
CA GLU A 16 -0.93 -15.26 13.33
C GLU A 16 -1.86 -16.42 12.93
N ALA A 17 -2.80 -16.80 13.81
CA ALA A 17 -3.77 -17.87 13.50
C ALA A 17 -4.57 -17.60 12.21
N ARG A 18 -4.99 -16.35 11.99
CA ARG A 18 -5.68 -15.96 10.75
C ARG A 18 -4.75 -16.02 9.55
N VAL A 19 -3.52 -15.54 9.68
CA VAL A 19 -2.55 -15.55 8.58
C VAL A 19 -2.23 -16.98 8.16
N THR A 20 -2.05 -17.88 9.12
CA THR A 20 -1.89 -19.32 8.88
C THR A 20 -3.11 -19.90 8.18
N ALA A 21 -4.32 -19.65 8.72
CA ALA A 21 -5.55 -20.22 8.16
C ALA A 21 -5.90 -19.69 6.75
N THR A 22 -5.56 -18.44 6.44
CA THR A 22 -5.91 -17.80 5.15
C THR A 22 -4.83 -17.94 4.09
N TYR A 23 -3.55 -17.91 4.47
CA TYR A 23 -2.42 -17.82 3.53
C TYR A 23 -1.42 -18.97 3.65
N GLY A 24 -1.65 -19.91 4.57
CA GLY A 24 -0.76 -21.08 4.75
C GLY A 24 0.59 -20.77 5.39
N LEU A 25 0.84 -19.55 5.86
CA LEU A 25 2.10 -19.20 6.53
C LEU A 25 2.17 -19.81 7.93
N LEU A 26 3.26 -20.48 8.26
CA LEU A 26 3.54 -21.03 9.58
C LEU A 26 3.73 -19.93 10.63
N ALA A 27 3.70 -20.33 11.90
CA ALA A 27 3.96 -19.43 13.01
C ALA A 27 5.31 -18.74 12.84
N GLY A 28 5.33 -17.42 13.00
CA GLY A 28 6.51 -16.58 12.81
C GLY A 28 6.89 -16.25 11.37
N GLU A 29 6.39 -16.94 10.33
CA GLU A 29 6.78 -16.66 8.94
C GLU A 29 6.35 -15.26 8.46
N TYR A 30 5.20 -14.78 8.92
CA TYR A 30 4.81 -13.38 8.68
C TYR A 30 5.85 -12.40 9.23
N ASP A 31 6.33 -12.62 10.47
CA ASP A 31 7.32 -11.76 11.10
C ASP A 31 8.69 -11.88 10.40
N GLN A 32 9.05 -13.07 9.92
CA GLN A 32 10.26 -13.29 9.11
C GLN A 32 10.18 -12.50 7.79
N LEU A 33 9.07 -12.62 7.06
CA LEU A 33 8.84 -11.89 5.81
C LEU A 33 8.81 -10.36 6.03
N PHE A 34 8.18 -9.92 7.12
CA PHE A 34 8.16 -8.51 7.51
C PHE A 34 9.57 -7.97 7.78
N LYS A 35 10.41 -8.72 8.49
CA LYS A 35 11.81 -8.36 8.75
C LYS A 35 12.66 -8.39 7.48
N ALA A 36 12.50 -9.40 6.62
CA ALA A 36 13.20 -9.51 5.34
C ALA A 36 12.86 -8.31 4.42
N GLN A 37 11.64 -7.80 4.49
CA GLN A 37 11.23 -6.58 3.80
C GLN A 37 11.68 -5.27 4.47
N GLY A 38 12.47 -5.31 5.54
CA GLY A 38 12.91 -4.12 6.27
C GLY A 38 11.78 -3.41 7.03
N GLY A 39 10.68 -4.10 7.34
CA GLY A 39 9.55 -3.53 8.07
C GLY A 39 8.71 -2.52 7.30
N VAL A 40 8.81 -2.50 5.96
CA VAL A 40 8.07 -1.59 5.08
C VAL A 40 7.25 -2.34 4.04
N CYS A 41 6.30 -1.62 3.42
CA CYS A 41 5.53 -2.11 2.28
C CYS A 41 6.48 -2.41 1.11
N ALA A 42 6.48 -3.64 0.58
CA ALA A 42 7.35 -4.00 -0.54
C ALA A 42 7.11 -3.15 -1.81
N GLY A 43 5.86 -2.73 -2.05
CA GLY A 43 5.50 -1.98 -3.26
C GLY A 43 5.77 -0.48 -3.22
N CYS A 44 5.83 0.16 -2.05
CA CYS A 44 6.07 1.62 -1.97
C CYS A 44 7.16 2.03 -0.97
N LEU A 45 7.77 1.06 -0.29
CA LEU A 45 8.87 1.23 0.66
C LEU A 45 8.55 2.18 1.83
N GLN A 46 7.26 2.42 2.09
CA GLN A 46 6.83 3.26 3.21
C GLN A 46 6.50 2.41 4.44
N PRO A 47 6.91 2.84 5.65
CA PRO A 47 6.52 2.20 6.90
C PRO A 47 5.03 2.42 7.17
N ARG A 48 4.44 1.54 7.98
CA ARG A 48 3.05 1.63 8.41
C ARG A 48 2.92 1.35 9.90
N THR A 49 2.01 2.08 10.55
CA THR A 49 1.62 1.83 11.95
C THR A 49 0.70 0.60 12.07
N GLN A 50 -0.05 0.32 11.01
CA GLN A 50 -0.89 -0.87 10.90
C GLN A 50 -0.10 -2.03 10.28
N ARG A 51 -0.53 -3.25 10.57
CA ARG A 51 0.02 -4.46 9.94
C ARG A 51 -0.17 -4.40 8.42
N LEU A 52 0.82 -4.94 7.71
CA LEU A 52 0.77 -5.08 6.26
C LEU A 52 -0.14 -6.27 5.90
N SER A 53 -0.75 -6.19 4.73
CA SER A 53 -1.56 -7.25 4.13
C SER A 53 -0.65 -8.26 3.44
N VAL A 54 -0.97 -9.54 3.57
CA VAL A 54 -0.33 -10.60 2.78
C VAL A 54 -0.91 -10.55 1.36
N ASP A 55 -0.06 -10.25 0.39
CA ASP A 55 -0.37 -10.24 -1.02
C ASP A 55 -0.11 -11.63 -1.63
N HIS A 56 -1.02 -12.08 -2.48
CA HIS A 56 -0.92 -13.36 -3.16
C HIS A 56 -1.46 -13.25 -4.58
N ASP A 57 -0.93 -14.06 -5.48
CA ASP A 57 -1.43 -14.16 -6.83
C ASP A 57 -2.74 -14.96 -6.88
N HIS A 58 -3.81 -14.39 -7.42
CA HIS A 58 -5.13 -15.02 -7.42
C HIS A 58 -5.24 -16.25 -8.33
N LYS A 59 -4.27 -16.48 -9.24
CA LYS A 59 -4.28 -17.64 -10.14
C LYS A 59 -3.49 -18.81 -9.57
N SER A 60 -2.25 -18.56 -9.19
CA SER A 60 -1.32 -19.57 -8.66
C SER A 60 -1.41 -19.77 -7.16
N GLN A 61 -2.11 -18.89 -6.44
CA GLN A 61 -2.15 -18.83 -4.97
C GLN A 61 -0.77 -18.57 -4.33
N LEU A 62 0.24 -18.18 -5.11
CA LEU A 62 1.58 -17.88 -4.62
C LEU A 62 1.57 -16.61 -3.75
N VAL A 63 2.03 -16.71 -2.50
CA VAL A 63 2.30 -15.55 -1.64
C VAL A 63 3.46 -14.76 -2.23
N ARG A 64 3.24 -13.47 -2.51
CA ARG A 64 4.24 -12.59 -3.14
C ARG A 64 4.99 -11.72 -2.15
N GLY A 65 4.33 -11.30 -1.07
CA GLY A 65 4.93 -10.41 -0.08
C GLY A 65 3.92 -9.73 0.82
N LEU A 66 4.39 -8.72 1.58
CA LEU A 66 3.57 -7.88 2.43
C LEU A 66 3.45 -6.46 1.87
N LEU A 67 2.21 -6.01 1.69
CA LEU A 67 1.88 -4.70 1.13
C LEU A 67 1.02 -3.88 2.09
N CYS A 68 1.12 -2.55 2.02
CA CYS A 68 0.18 -1.70 2.75
C CYS A 68 -1.21 -1.76 2.10
N ARG A 69 -2.24 -1.44 2.87
CA ARG A 69 -3.65 -1.42 2.40
C ARG A 69 -3.85 -0.66 1.09
N ARG A 70 -3.10 0.42 0.85
CA ARG A 70 -3.19 1.20 -0.39
C ARG A 70 -2.60 0.47 -1.59
N CYS A 71 -1.41 -0.11 -1.45
CA CYS A 71 -0.78 -0.86 -2.53
C CYS A 71 -1.58 -2.12 -2.84
N ASN A 72 -1.95 -2.88 -1.81
CA ASN A 72 -2.69 -4.14 -1.95
C ASN A 72 -4.12 -3.94 -2.45
N GLY A 73 -4.85 -2.96 -1.91
CA GLY A 73 -6.29 -2.80 -2.17
C GLY A 73 -6.64 -1.81 -3.27
N HIS A 74 -5.66 -1.05 -3.79
CA HIS A 74 -5.91 -0.05 -4.83
C HIS A 74 -4.93 -0.19 -5.97
N VAL A 75 -3.62 -0.04 -5.72
CA VAL A 75 -2.63 0.01 -6.81
C VAL A 75 -2.65 -1.28 -7.64
N LEU A 76 -2.52 -2.44 -7.00
CA LEU A 76 -2.55 -3.73 -7.71
C LEU A 76 -3.91 -3.97 -8.42
N PRO A 77 -5.08 -3.85 -7.77
CA PRO A 77 -6.37 -4.01 -8.44
C PRO A 77 -6.60 -3.06 -9.62
N TYR A 78 -6.23 -1.77 -9.50
CA TYR A 78 -6.38 -0.81 -10.61
C TYR A 78 -5.45 -1.12 -11.78
N SER A 79 -4.28 -1.69 -11.51
CA SER A 79 -3.40 -2.21 -12.55
C SER A 79 -3.82 -3.58 -13.09
N LYS A 80 -4.88 -4.19 -12.54
CA LYS A 80 -5.32 -5.57 -12.83
C LYS A 80 -4.19 -6.59 -12.65
N ASP A 81 -3.36 -6.38 -11.64
CA ASP A 81 -2.15 -7.18 -11.39
C ASP A 81 -1.19 -7.26 -12.60
N SER A 82 -1.23 -6.29 -13.54
CA SER A 82 -0.36 -6.26 -14.73
C SER A 82 0.90 -5.43 -14.49
N PRO A 83 2.10 -6.06 -14.47
CA PRO A 83 3.36 -5.34 -14.39
C PRO A 83 3.55 -4.37 -15.57
N GLU A 84 3.08 -4.73 -16.77
CA GLU A 84 3.18 -3.90 -17.97
C GLU A 84 2.39 -2.61 -17.82
N THR A 85 1.20 -2.67 -17.20
CA THR A 85 0.40 -1.48 -16.91
C THR A 85 1.13 -0.55 -15.95
N LEU A 86 1.76 -1.09 -14.90
CA LEU A 86 2.54 -0.30 -13.95
C LEU A 86 3.77 0.34 -14.59
N ARG A 87 4.50 -0.40 -15.45
CA ARG A 87 5.64 0.16 -16.22
C ARG A 87 5.19 1.29 -17.14
N ARG A 88 4.10 1.10 -17.90
CA ARG A 88 3.55 2.17 -18.77
C ARG A 88 3.10 3.41 -17.99
N LEU A 89 2.60 3.24 -16.77
CA LEU A 89 2.25 4.38 -15.91
C LEU A 89 3.50 5.10 -15.40
N ALA A 90 4.58 4.38 -15.07
CA ALA A 90 5.86 5.00 -14.76
C ALA A 90 6.37 5.81 -15.97
N ASP A 91 6.39 5.19 -17.16
CA ASP A 91 6.78 5.86 -18.41
C ASP A 91 5.93 7.10 -18.70
N TYR A 92 4.61 7.03 -18.45
CA TYR A 92 3.70 8.17 -18.63
C TYR A 92 4.03 9.34 -17.72
N LEU A 93 4.46 9.09 -16.48
CA LEU A 93 4.83 10.13 -15.52
C LEU A 93 6.17 10.80 -15.89
N GLU A 94 7.13 10.00 -16.35
CA GLU A 94 8.46 10.49 -16.76
C GLU A 94 8.43 11.18 -18.12
N ASN A 95 7.66 10.62 -19.07
CA ASN A 95 7.59 11.05 -20.46
C ASN A 95 6.13 11.33 -20.87
N PRO A 96 5.47 12.34 -20.28
CA PRO A 96 4.06 12.58 -20.54
C PRO A 96 3.83 13.00 -22.00
N PRO A 97 2.86 12.38 -22.71
CA PRO A 97 2.62 12.64 -24.12
C PRO A 97 2.24 14.09 -24.41
N ALA A 98 1.57 14.77 -23.46
CA ALA A 98 1.23 16.18 -23.59
C ALA A 98 2.48 17.06 -23.75
N LEU A 99 3.56 16.78 -23.03
CA LEU A 99 4.81 17.55 -23.14
C LEU A 99 5.44 17.40 -24.52
N ARG A 100 5.46 16.17 -25.05
CA ARG A 100 6.05 15.85 -26.36
C ARG A 100 5.23 16.39 -27.53
N ILE A 101 3.90 16.32 -27.44
CA ILE A 101 3.00 16.61 -28.56
C ILE A 101 2.55 18.08 -28.54
N LEU A 102 2.25 18.63 -27.36
CA LEU A 102 1.62 19.94 -27.19
C LEU A 102 2.51 20.98 -26.49
N GLY A 103 3.70 20.57 -26.05
CA GLY A 103 4.57 21.36 -25.20
C GLY A 103 4.07 21.47 -23.76
N LYS A 104 4.66 22.38 -22.98
CA LYS A 104 4.27 22.62 -21.59
C LYS A 104 2.89 23.26 -21.54
N ARG A 105 1.93 22.57 -20.91
CA ARG A 105 0.56 23.05 -20.67
C ARG A 105 0.22 22.89 -19.19
N TYR A 106 -0.51 23.86 -18.66
CA TYR A 106 -0.92 23.88 -17.25
C TYR A 106 -2.45 23.78 -17.13
N TYR A 107 -2.90 23.05 -16.12
CA TYR A 107 -4.32 22.91 -15.76
C TYR A 107 -4.91 24.29 -15.40
N GLN A 108 -5.98 24.69 -16.09
CA GLN A 108 -6.60 26.03 -15.95
C GLN A 108 -7.74 26.07 -14.91
N GLY A 109 -8.10 24.94 -14.30
CA GLY A 109 -9.15 24.93 -13.29
C GLY A 109 -8.68 25.54 -11.97
N GLU A 110 -9.62 26.08 -11.19
CA GLU A 110 -9.31 26.58 -9.86
C GLU A 110 -8.66 25.48 -9.00
N ASP A 111 -7.54 25.82 -8.38
CA ASP A 111 -6.88 24.96 -7.42
C ASP A 111 -7.77 24.78 -6.18
N LYS A 112 -8.54 23.68 -6.16
CA LYS A 112 -9.44 23.31 -5.06
C LYS A 112 -8.67 23.12 -3.74
N SER A 113 -7.35 22.93 -3.76
CA SER A 113 -6.53 22.85 -2.54
C SER A 113 -6.47 24.20 -1.81
N LYS A 114 -6.48 25.34 -2.54
CA LYS A 114 -6.53 26.69 -1.97
C LYS A 114 -7.86 26.98 -1.28
N ARG A 115 -8.99 26.46 -1.79
CA ARG A 115 -10.32 26.61 -1.17
C ARG A 115 -10.42 25.93 0.20
N LYS A 116 -9.81 24.74 0.37
CA LYS A 116 -9.82 23.99 1.63
C LYS A 116 -9.02 24.68 2.75
N ARG A 117 -7.94 25.36 2.37
CA ARG A 117 -7.09 26.18 3.27
C ARG A 117 -7.82 27.45 3.74
N LYS A 118 -8.58 28.10 2.85
CA LYS A 118 -9.44 29.25 3.20
C LYS A 118 -10.53 28.87 4.21
N LYS A 119 -11.20 27.73 4.04
CA LYS A 119 -12.22 27.25 5.00
C LYS A 119 -11.66 26.90 6.39
N ARG A 120 -10.41 26.43 6.52
CA ARG A 120 -9.79 26.17 7.83
C ARG A 120 -9.38 27.43 8.58
N ASN A 121 -9.09 28.53 7.87
CA ASN A 121 -8.67 29.80 8.46
C ASN A 121 -9.84 30.72 8.86
N VAL A 122 -11.08 30.37 8.49
CA VAL A 122 -12.30 31.13 8.86
C VAL A 122 -12.99 30.55 10.10
N VAL A 123 -12.54 29.40 10.60
CA VAL A 123 -13.07 28.73 11.81
C VAL A 123 -12.07 28.90 12.98
N ARG A 124 -11.48 30.08 13.12
CA ARG A 124 -10.65 30.47 14.27
C ARG A 124 -11.11 31.81 14.79
#